data_AF-A0A6J2Y6J0-F1
#
_entry.id   AF-A0A6J2Y6J0-F1
#
_cell.length_a   1.000
_cell.length_b   1.000
_cell.length_c   1.000
_cell.angle_alpha   90.00
_cell.angle_beta   90.00
_cell.angle_gamma   90.00
#
_symmetry.space_group_name_H-M   'P 1'
#
loop_
_entity.id
_entity.type
_entity.pdbx_description
1 polymer ?
#
loop_
_entity_poly.entity_id
_entity_poly.type
_entity_poly.pdbx_seq_one_letter_code
_entity_poly.pdbx_strand_id
1 'polypeptide(L)'
;MAKHFYSYQFDMPYRPTYLRNWEVPKFYCPKPRTRHGRTQIIANTRGHILPGVPRPPCNPFGDFIGTWDMPKKITREVANQLNGMANKKAYFERCAQLAATPPSTKYQAIKKSETDQQSRDKESEKRLSEDTISLPTDTEPVIEKIICPIHDF
;
A
#
# COMPACT_ATOMS: atom_id res chain seq x y z
N MET A 1 6.22 -4.87 15.56
CA MET A 1 7.14 -3.75 15.25
C MET A 1 6.34 -2.64 14.56
N ALA A 2 6.33 -1.43 15.12
CA ALA A 2 5.60 -0.28 14.55
C ALA A 2 6.47 0.48 13.53
N LYS A 3 5.83 1.20 12.60
CA LYS A 3 6.50 2.08 11.63
C LYS A 3 5.94 3.48 11.75
N HIS A 4 6.82 4.48 11.66
CA HIS A 4 6.43 5.88 11.53
C HIS A 4 6.43 6.26 10.05
N PHE A 5 5.31 6.80 9.55
CA PHE A 5 5.21 7.33 8.19
C PHE A 5 5.26 8.85 8.23
N TYR A 6 5.83 9.45 7.19
CA TYR A 6 5.95 10.90 7.09
C TYR A 6 4.58 11.57 6.92
N SER A 7 4.27 12.53 7.78
CA SER A 7 2.99 13.27 7.78
C SER A 7 3.09 14.65 7.12
N TYR A 8 4.01 14.84 6.17
CA TYR A 8 4.26 16.09 5.46
C TYR A 8 4.37 17.30 6.40
N GLN A 9 3.34 18.15 6.45
CA GLN A 9 3.33 19.39 7.21
C GLN A 9 3.46 19.17 8.73
N PHE A 10 2.98 18.04 9.23
CA PHE A 10 2.93 17.75 10.67
C PHE A 10 4.14 16.98 11.19
N ASP A 11 5.12 16.63 10.34
CA ASP A 11 6.26 15.79 10.75
C ASP A 11 7.22 16.52 11.71
N MET A 12 7.31 17.85 11.60
CA MET A 12 8.27 18.67 12.35
C MET A 12 8.21 18.49 13.88
N PRO A 13 7.04 18.60 14.55
CA PRO A 13 6.95 18.42 16.01
C PRO A 13 7.24 16.99 16.48
N TYR A 14 7.09 15.97 15.63
CA TYR A 14 7.35 14.58 15.98
C TYR A 14 8.81 14.17 15.77
N ARG A 15 9.66 15.07 15.27
CA ARG A 15 11.08 14.80 15.18
C ARG A 15 11.67 14.62 16.58
N PRO A 16 12.60 13.68 16.77
CA PRO A 16 13.18 13.35 18.07
C PRO A 16 13.80 14.56 18.77
N THR A 17 14.34 15.52 17.99
CA THR A 17 14.90 16.78 18.52
C THR A 17 13.84 17.67 19.17
N TYR A 18 12.63 17.76 18.59
CA TYR A 18 11.52 18.53 19.16
C TYR A 18 10.89 17.82 20.35
N LEU A 19 10.86 16.49 20.33
CA LEU A 19 10.41 15.65 21.44
C LEU A 19 11.43 15.58 22.59
N ARG A 20 12.56 16.31 22.50
CA ARG A 20 13.64 16.30 23.49
C ARG A 20 14.20 14.90 23.75
N ASN A 21 14.18 14.03 22.73
CA ASN A 21 14.85 12.75 22.77
C ASN A 21 16.36 12.96 22.58
N TRP A 22 17.13 12.69 23.64
CA TRP A 22 18.58 12.81 23.67
C TRP A 22 19.31 11.51 23.30
N GLU A 23 18.57 10.44 23.04
CA GLU A 23 19.12 9.17 22.60
C GLU A 23 19.33 9.13 21.09
N VAL A 24 19.81 8.00 20.59
CA VAL A 24 19.90 7.75 19.15
C VAL A 24 18.52 7.35 18.63
N PRO A 25 17.84 8.18 17.83
CA PRO A 25 16.51 7.86 17.37
C PRO A 25 16.54 6.78 16.29
N LYS A 26 15.48 5.97 16.27
CA LYS A 26 15.21 5.05 15.17
C LYS A 26 14.68 5.80 13.96
N PHE A 27 15.23 5.51 12.78
CA PHE A 27 14.79 6.12 11.53
C PHE A 27 13.92 5.16 10.74
N TYR A 28 12.99 5.72 9.97
CA TYR A 28 12.09 4.99 9.10
C TYR A 28 12.17 5.57 7.69
N CYS A 29 11.77 4.75 6.73
CA CYS A 29 11.51 5.21 5.37
C CYS A 29 10.49 6.36 5.42
N PRO A 30 10.83 7.56 4.92
CA PRO A 30 9.94 8.72 5.07
C PRO A 30 8.65 8.51 4.27
N LYS A 31 8.77 8.15 2.98
CA LYS A 31 7.62 7.99 2.10
C LYS A 31 7.17 6.52 2.06
N PRO A 32 5.90 6.21 2.37
CA PRO A 32 5.36 4.88 2.13
C PRO A 32 5.34 4.59 0.62
N ARG A 33 5.57 3.33 0.25
CA ARG A 33 5.45 2.88 -1.13
C ARG A 33 3.99 2.60 -1.48
N THR A 34 3.56 3.01 -2.66
CA THR A 34 2.24 2.65 -3.20
C THR A 34 2.16 1.12 -3.36
N ARG A 35 1.10 0.52 -2.80
CA ARG A 35 0.84 -0.92 -2.91
C ARG A 35 -0.19 -1.15 -4.00
N HIS A 36 0.05 -2.15 -4.84
CA HIS A 36 -0.88 -2.59 -5.88
C HIS A 36 -1.28 -4.06 -5.63
N GLY A 37 -2.52 -4.41 -5.99
CA GLY A 37 -3.07 -5.76 -5.84
C GLY A 37 -3.71 -6.06 -4.47
N ARG A 38 -4.15 -7.32 -4.28
CA ARG A 38 -4.91 -7.77 -3.11
C ARG A 38 -4.02 -8.28 -1.98
N THR A 39 -4.46 -8.17 -0.73
CA THR A 39 -3.80 -8.77 0.45
C THR A 39 -4.01 -10.29 0.47
N GLN A 40 -2.96 -11.05 0.81
CA GLN A 40 -3.04 -12.49 1.01
C GLN A 40 -3.02 -12.80 2.50
N ILE A 41 -3.76 -13.83 2.91
CA ILE A 41 -3.76 -14.28 4.30
C ILE A 41 -2.49 -15.10 4.52
N ILE A 42 -1.68 -14.69 5.51
CA ILE A 42 -0.38 -15.30 5.80
C ILE A 42 -0.37 -16.13 7.09
N ALA A 43 -1.43 -16.07 7.89
CA ALA A 43 -1.50 -16.70 9.20
C ALA A 43 -2.84 -17.41 9.42
N ASN A 44 -2.82 -18.42 10.29
CA ASN A 44 -3.98 -19.16 10.75
C ASN A 44 -4.82 -18.34 11.73
N THR A 45 -6.03 -18.82 12.05
CA THR A 45 -6.93 -18.23 13.06
C THR A 45 -6.31 -18.11 14.46
N ARG A 46 -5.32 -18.95 14.77
CA ARG A 46 -4.53 -18.90 16.02
C ARG A 46 -3.36 -17.91 16.00
N GLY A 47 -3.10 -17.25 14.86
CA GLY A 47 -1.96 -16.34 14.68
C GLY A 47 -0.65 -17.02 14.25
N HIS A 48 -0.63 -18.33 14.03
CA HIS A 48 0.56 -19.03 13.50
C HIS A 48 0.74 -18.75 12.00
N ILE A 49 1.98 -18.48 11.59
CA ILE A 49 2.34 -18.27 10.18
C ILE A 49 2.17 -19.58 9.40
N LEU A 50 1.59 -19.51 8.20
CA LEU A 50 1.40 -20.66 7.33
C LEU A 50 2.74 -21.27 6.88
N PRO A 51 2.83 -22.62 6.75
CA PRO A 51 4.02 -23.25 6.21
C PRO A 51 4.28 -22.77 4.78
N GLY A 52 5.52 -22.36 4.49
CA GLY A 52 5.94 -21.83 3.18
C GLY A 52 5.97 -20.31 3.08
N VAL A 53 5.40 -19.56 4.03
CA VAL A 53 5.59 -18.10 4.09
C VAL A 53 6.99 -17.80 4.60
N PRO A 54 7.79 -16.95 3.91
CA PRO A 54 9.13 -16.62 4.35
C PRO A 54 9.08 -15.91 5.70
N ARG A 55 9.81 -16.46 6.67
CA ARG A 55 9.98 -15.87 7.99
C ARG A 55 11.20 -14.95 7.96
N PRO A 56 11.17 -13.81 8.67
CA PRO A 56 12.39 -13.06 8.89
C PRO A 56 13.41 -13.97 9.61
N PRO A 57 14.71 -13.86 9.29
CA PRO A 57 15.75 -14.65 9.98
C PRO A 57 15.92 -14.23 11.44
N CYS A 58 15.34 -13.09 11.82
CA CYS A 58 15.44 -12.49 13.13
C CYS A 58 14.46 -13.14 14.13
N ASN A 59 14.96 -13.33 15.36
CA ASN A 59 14.17 -13.69 16.53
C ASN A 59 13.03 -12.66 16.73
N PRO A 60 11.80 -13.06 17.14
CA PRO A 60 10.77 -12.11 17.55
C PRO A 60 11.23 -11.09 18.62
N PHE A 61 12.23 -11.43 19.43
CA PHE A 61 12.83 -10.52 20.41
C PHE A 61 13.87 -9.55 19.84
N GLY A 62 14.10 -9.55 18.52
CA GLY A 62 15.05 -8.65 17.86
C GLY A 62 16.51 -8.99 18.13
N ASP A 63 17.34 -7.94 18.20
CA ASP A 63 18.77 -8.02 18.51
C ASP A 63 18.99 -8.03 20.02
N PHE A 64 18.39 -9.01 20.71
CA PHE A 64 18.57 -9.16 22.15
C PHE A 64 20.02 -9.56 22.46
N ILE A 65 20.67 -8.77 23.32
CA ILE A 65 21.99 -9.07 23.87
C ILE A 65 21.81 -9.39 25.36
N GLY A 66 22.38 -10.50 25.81
CA GLY A 66 22.31 -10.89 27.21
C GLY A 66 22.99 -9.87 28.12
N THR A 67 22.57 -9.80 29.39
CA THR A 67 23.11 -8.84 30.38
C THR A 67 24.64 -8.88 30.48
N TRP A 68 25.23 -10.07 30.31
CA TRP A 68 26.67 -10.30 30.39
C TRP A 68 27.42 -10.07 29.07
N ASP A 69 26.71 -10.02 27.94
CA ASP A 69 27.28 -9.86 26.60
C ASP A 69 27.29 -8.38 26.15
N MET A 70 26.71 -7.48 26.95
CA MET A 70 26.64 -6.05 26.63
C MET A 70 28.03 -5.39 26.76
N PRO A 71 28.45 -4.53 25.81
CA PRO A 71 29.71 -3.84 25.92
C PRO A 71 29.74 -2.91 27.15
N LYS A 72 30.90 -2.83 27.81
CA LYS A 72 31.12 -1.99 29.00
C LYS A 72 30.74 -0.52 28.81
N LYS A 73 30.78 -0.02 27.57
CA LYS A 73 30.37 1.34 27.20
C LYS A 73 29.61 1.30 25.89
N ILE A 74 28.43 1.92 25.87
CA ILE A 74 27.65 2.12 24.65
C ILE A 74 28.22 3.35 23.93
N THR A 75 29.02 3.11 22.90
CA THR A 75 29.50 4.17 22.00
C THR A 75 28.40 4.56 21.00
N ARG A 76 28.58 5.71 20.33
CA ARG A 76 27.65 6.17 19.28
C ARG A 76 27.50 5.12 18.16
N GLU A 77 28.58 4.44 17.81
CA GLU A 77 28.61 3.38 16.79
C GLU A 77 27.81 2.16 17.21
N VAL A 78 28.03 1.68 18.44
CA VAL A 78 27.26 0.57 19.02
C VAL A 78 25.77 0.93 19.09
N ALA A 79 25.44 2.14 19.55
CA ALA A 79 24.06 2.60 19.58
C ALA A 79 23.41 2.69 18.19
N ASN A 80 24.18 3.06 17.15
CA ASN A 80 23.70 3.03 15.77
C ASN A 80 23.49 1.60 15.29
N GLN A 81 24.36 0.65 15.62
CA GLN A 81 24.22 -0.76 15.26
C GLN A 81 22.97 -1.38 15.92
N LEU A 82 22.78 -1.20 17.23
CA LEU A 82 21.61 -1.69 17.97
C LEU A 82 20.29 -1.14 17.45
N ASN A 83 20.30 0.10 16.94
CA ASN A 83 19.12 0.70 16.32
C ASN A 83 18.91 0.27 14.85
N GLY A 84 19.78 -0.58 14.28
CA GLY A 84 19.74 -1.03 12.88
C GLY A 84 20.21 0.04 11.88
N MET A 85 20.98 1.03 12.34
CA MET A 85 21.34 2.25 11.61
C MET A 85 22.82 2.33 11.22
N ALA A 86 23.58 1.25 11.33
CA ALA A 86 24.99 1.20 10.89
C ALA A 86 25.17 1.74 9.46
N ASN A 87 24.24 1.39 8.56
CA ASN A 87 24.25 1.81 7.15
C ASN A 87 23.11 2.79 6.83
N LYS A 88 22.97 3.85 7.63
CA LYS A 88 21.90 4.86 7.48
C LYS A 88 21.77 5.39 6.04
N LYS A 89 22.88 5.76 5.40
CA LYS A 89 22.88 6.32 4.03
C LYS A 89 22.27 5.33 3.01
N ALA A 90 22.82 4.12 2.96
CA ALA A 90 22.34 3.06 2.08
C ALA A 90 20.86 2.71 2.32
N TYR A 91 20.42 2.75 3.59
CA TYR A 91 19.01 2.54 3.92
C TYR A 91 18.10 3.61 3.29
N PHE A 92 18.46 4.88 3.42
CA PHE A 92 17.68 5.98 2.81
C PHE A 92 17.72 5.97 1.29
N GLU A 93 18.87 5.66 0.69
CA GLU A 93 19.01 5.49 -0.75
C GLU A 93 18.08 4.39 -1.27
N ARG A 94 18.09 3.22 -0.61
CA ARG A 94 17.18 2.12 -0.93
C ARG A 94 15.71 2.53 -0.79
N CYS A 95 15.39 3.31 0.25
CA CYS A 95 14.06 3.87 0.45
C CYS A 95 13.62 4.80 -0.68
N ALA A 96 14.51 5.71 -1.11
CA ALA A 96 14.26 6.60 -2.23
C ALA A 96 14.06 5.82 -3.53
N GLN A 97 14.91 4.82 -3.79
CA GLN A 97 14.77 3.92 -4.94
C GLN A 97 13.40 3.21 -4.93
N LEU A 98 13.01 2.60 -3.80
CA LEU A 98 11.72 1.91 -3.66
C LEU A 98 10.51 2.83 -3.77
N ALA A 99 10.66 4.11 -3.42
CA ALA A 99 9.61 5.12 -3.60
C ALA A 99 9.53 5.60 -5.07
N ALA A 100 10.65 5.63 -5.78
CA ALA A 100 10.74 6.03 -7.18
C ALA A 100 10.36 4.90 -8.15
N THR A 101 10.52 3.63 -7.76
CA THR A 101 10.13 2.50 -8.61
C THR A 101 8.63 2.55 -8.89
N PRO A 102 8.20 2.63 -10.17
CA PRO A 102 6.79 2.62 -10.51
C PRO A 102 6.14 1.27 -10.17
N PRO A 103 4.80 1.20 -10.05
CA PRO A 103 4.07 -0.05 -9.96
C PRO A 103 4.61 -1.08 -10.95
N SER A 104 4.83 -2.32 -10.51
CA SER A 104 5.26 -3.44 -11.35
C SER A 104 4.54 -3.44 -12.71
N THR A 105 5.30 -3.65 -13.78
CA THR A 105 4.88 -3.71 -15.18
C THR A 105 3.66 -4.61 -15.41
N LYS A 106 3.47 -5.65 -14.60
CA LYS A 106 2.27 -6.53 -14.66
C LYS A 106 0.99 -5.80 -14.30
N TYR A 107 1.02 -4.90 -13.30
CA TYR A 107 -0.14 -4.10 -12.92
C TYR A 107 -0.42 -2.99 -13.94
N GLN A 108 0.63 -2.43 -14.56
CA GLN A 108 0.48 -1.50 -15.68
C GLN A 108 -0.11 -2.19 -16.92
N ALA A 109 0.31 -3.43 -17.22
CA ALA A 109 -0.26 -4.23 -18.29
C ALA A 109 -1.74 -4.59 -18.05
N ILE A 110 -2.10 -5.01 -16.83
CA ILE A 110 -3.50 -5.27 -16.45
C ILE A 110 -4.36 -4.00 -16.58
N LYS A 111 -3.89 -2.86 -16.03
CA LYS A 111 -4.60 -1.58 -16.18
C LYS A 111 -4.76 -1.17 -17.64
N LYS A 112 -3.74 -1.37 -18.47
CA LYS A 112 -3.81 -1.07 -19.91
C LYS A 112 -4.86 -1.96 -20.58
N SER A 113 -4.88 -3.27 -20.29
CA SER A 113 -5.90 -4.18 -20.83
C SER A 113 -7.33 -3.85 -20.37
N GLU A 114 -7.53 -3.42 -19.12
CA GLU A 114 -8.83 -2.99 -18.60
C GLU A 114 -9.31 -1.69 -19.28
N THR A 115 -8.38 -0.76 -19.56
CA THR A 115 -8.68 0.51 -20.24
C THR A 115 -9.02 0.29 -21.73
N ASP A 116 -8.28 -0.60 -22.40
CA ASP A 116 -8.49 -0.97 -23.81
C ASP A 116 -9.78 -1.78 -24.02
N GLN A 117 -10.25 -2.52 -23.00
CA GLN A 117 -11.56 -3.20 -23.02
C GLN A 117 -12.69 -2.17 -22.90
N GLN A 118 -12.63 -1.27 -21.91
CA GLN A 118 -13.64 -0.22 -21.73
C GLN A 118 -13.78 0.74 -22.92
N SER A 119 -12.70 1.02 -23.66
CA SER A 119 -12.79 1.81 -24.89
C SER A 119 -13.46 1.06 -26.03
N ARG A 120 -13.22 -0.26 -26.16
CA ARG A 120 -13.87 -1.11 -27.17
C ARG A 120 -15.35 -1.32 -26.88
N ASP A 121 -15.71 -1.52 -25.62
CA ASP A 121 -17.10 -1.69 -25.20
C ASP A 121 -17.91 -0.41 -25.45
N LYS A 122 -17.35 0.78 -25.12
CA LYS A 122 -17.96 2.08 -25.44
C LYS A 122 -18.09 2.35 -26.95
N GLU A 123 -17.13 1.90 -27.75
CA GLU A 123 -17.21 2.03 -29.21
C GLU A 123 -18.28 1.09 -29.79
N SER A 124 -18.45 -0.10 -29.21
CA SER A 124 -19.49 -1.06 -29.60
C SER A 124 -20.91 -0.57 -29.25
N GLU A 125 -21.09 0.05 -28.06
CA GLU A 125 -22.34 0.68 -27.65
C GLU A 125 -22.71 1.85 -28.57
N LYS A 126 -21.72 2.63 -29.01
CA LYS A 126 -21.94 3.74 -29.94
C LYS A 126 -22.36 3.26 -31.33
N ARG A 127 -21.77 2.18 -31.85
CA ARG A 127 -22.16 1.58 -33.15
C ARG A 127 -23.58 1.00 -33.12
N LEU A 128 -23.96 0.33 -32.03
CA LEU A 128 -25.33 -0.15 -31.82
C LEU A 128 -26.37 0.98 -31.79
N SER A 129 -26.00 2.16 -31.27
CA SER A 129 -26.89 3.33 -31.27
C SER A 129 -27.07 4.01 -32.63
N GLU A 130 -26.07 3.88 -33.52
CA GLU A 130 -26.08 4.47 -34.87
C GLU A 130 -26.87 3.59 -35.87
N ASP A 131 -26.87 2.27 -35.68
CA ASP A 131 -27.61 1.31 -36.52
C ASP A 131 -29.13 1.26 -36.24
N THR A 132 -29.62 1.94 -35.20
CA THR A 132 -31.06 1.95 -34.83
C THR A 132 -31.85 3.06 -35.55
N ILE A 133 -31.23 3.80 -36.49
CA ILE A 133 -31.90 4.88 -37.22
C ILE A 133 -32.08 4.49 -38.70
N SER A 134 -33.01 3.57 -38.98
CA SER A 134 -33.84 3.58 -40.21
C SER A 134 -34.80 2.38 -40.27
N LEU A 135 -36.07 2.59 -39.90
CA LEU A 135 -37.23 2.44 -40.79
C LEU A 135 -38.55 2.56 -39.97
N PRO A 136 -39.61 3.11 -40.58
CA PRO A 136 -40.79 3.61 -39.88
C PRO A 136 -41.91 2.58 -39.82
N THR A 137 -42.66 2.57 -38.72
CA THR A 137 -44.11 2.34 -38.73
C THR A 137 -44.71 2.78 -37.41
N ASP A 138 -45.75 3.57 -37.53
CA ASP A 138 -46.63 4.02 -36.46
C ASP A 138 -47.16 2.83 -35.65
N THR A 139 -46.91 2.83 -34.36
CA THR A 139 -47.82 2.31 -33.32
C THR A 139 -47.28 2.78 -31.97
N GLU A 140 -48.03 3.66 -31.31
CA GLU A 140 -47.71 4.12 -29.95
C GLU A 140 -47.86 2.94 -28.97
N PRO A 141 -46.84 2.55 -28.19
CA PRO A 141 -47.07 1.75 -27.00
C PRO A 141 -47.54 2.68 -25.87
N VAL A 142 -48.77 2.49 -25.43
CA VAL A 142 -49.27 3.04 -24.17
C VAL A 142 -48.41 2.49 -23.05
N ILE A 143 -47.55 3.35 -22.48
CA ILE A 143 -46.73 3.03 -21.31
C ILE A 143 -47.64 3.09 -20.09
N GLU A 144 -48.18 1.95 -19.66
CA GLU A 144 -48.70 1.83 -18.31
C GLU A 144 -47.54 1.99 -17.32
N LYS A 145 -47.58 3.07 -16.55
CA LYS A 145 -46.62 3.36 -15.49
C LYS A 145 -46.78 2.29 -14.40
N ILE A 146 -45.91 1.29 -14.42
CA ILE A 146 -45.76 0.37 -13.28
C ILE A 146 -45.15 1.17 -12.14
N ILE A 147 -45.99 1.59 -11.22
CA ILE A 147 -45.61 2.21 -9.95
C ILE A 147 -44.96 1.11 -9.10
N CYS A 148 -43.68 1.29 -8.74
CA CYS A 148 -43.01 0.44 -7.75
C CYS A 148 -43.63 0.69 -6.37
N PRO A 149 -44.18 -0.34 -5.67
CA PRO A 149 -44.83 -0.16 -4.38
C PRO A 149 -43.80 -0.18 -3.22
N ILE A 150 -42.84 0.75 -3.18
CA ILE A 150 -41.92 0.89 -2.02
C ILE A 150 -41.66 2.37 -1.66
N HIS A 151 -42.62 3.26 -1.87
CA HIS A 151 -42.63 4.53 -1.14
C HIS A 151 -44.06 4.96 -0.86
N ASP A 152 -44.65 4.29 0.14
CA ASP A 152 -45.72 4.84 0.97
C ASP A 152 -45.53 4.27 2.38
N PHE A 153 -44.64 4.92 3.16
CA PHE A 153 -44.61 4.97 4.62
C PHE A 153 -43.78 6.18 5.06
#